data_AF-A0A0J7LYS5-F1
#
_entry.id   AF-A0A0J7LYS5-F1
#
_cell.length_a   1.000
_cell.length_b   1.000
_cell.length_c   1.000
_cell.angle_alpha   90.00
_cell.angle_beta   90.00
_cell.angle_gamma   90.00
#
_symmetry.space_group_name_H-M   'P 1'
#
loop_
_entity.id
_entity.type
_entity.pdbx_description
1 polymer ?
#
loop_
_entity_poly.entity_id
_entity_poly.type
_entity_poly.pdbx_seq_one_letter_code
_entity_poly.pdbx_strand_id
1 'polypeptide(L)'
;MDKLLTLWTGSGLFNMTAGQAVMIAVGLLLLYLAIRKGFEPLLLVPIGFGGILANIPEAGLALSAAENAIHFAKPEVLAALAGILDVSYQAGQAVTPEVVEVFKHAYKEASTGEVSTAIAAAQDFGYTNGMMYNFYQVVIGSTVGPLVIFMGVGAMTDFGPLLANPKTMLLGAAAQFGIFGTVLGAALLDWTGILDFTMLEAAAIGIIGGADGPTSIYVASVLAPQLLGAIAVSAYAYMAMVPMIQPPIMRALTTPEERKIKMSQLRPVSKLEKIVFPIVVLIAVALFLPDAAPLLGMFCFGNLMRECGVVERLSDTSQNALINIVTIFLGLSVGSKLMADKFLDAQTLGILALGIIAFGIGTACGVLMAKLMNKFTKEPINPLIGSAGVSAVPMAARVSNKVGLEANPHNFLLMHAMGPNVAGVIGSAVAAGVMIKLLG
;
A
#
# COMPACT_ATOMS: atom_id res chain seq x y z
N MET A 1 31.49 -27.12 27.62
CA MET A 1 30.70 -27.72 26.53
C MET A 1 29.29 -27.16 26.55
N ASP A 2 28.61 -27.15 27.71
CA ASP A 2 27.21 -26.73 27.84
C ASP A 2 26.91 -25.31 27.36
N LYS A 3 27.75 -24.31 27.68
CA LYS A 3 27.57 -22.93 27.18
C LYS A 3 27.71 -22.79 25.65
N LEU A 4 28.55 -23.62 25.03
CA LEU A 4 28.72 -23.68 23.57
C LEU A 4 27.51 -24.38 22.91
N LEU A 5 27.00 -25.42 23.55
CA LEU A 5 25.75 -26.08 23.18
C LEU A 5 24.57 -25.10 23.29
N THR A 6 24.45 -24.34 24.37
CA THR A 6 23.40 -23.31 24.53
C THR A 6 23.52 -22.21 23.47
N LEU A 7 24.75 -21.77 23.13
CA LEU A 7 24.96 -20.82 22.04
C LEU A 7 24.58 -21.39 20.67
N TRP A 8 24.86 -22.67 20.43
CA TRP A 8 24.50 -23.34 19.18
C TRP A 8 22.99 -23.56 19.07
N THR A 9 22.36 -24.12 20.10
CA THR A 9 20.90 -24.37 20.11
C THR A 9 20.09 -23.09 20.22
N GLY A 10 20.65 -22.01 20.74
CA GLY A 10 20.05 -20.67 20.73
C GLY A 10 20.44 -19.83 19.51
N SER A 11 21.29 -20.35 18.61
CA SER A 11 21.68 -19.60 17.42
C SER A 11 20.55 -19.57 16.40
N GLY A 12 20.40 -18.43 15.71
CA GLY A 12 19.44 -18.33 14.63
C GLY A 12 19.69 -19.33 13.49
N LEU A 13 20.93 -19.80 13.30
CA LEU A 13 21.26 -20.79 12.28
C LEU A 13 20.64 -22.16 12.60
N PHE A 14 20.56 -22.53 13.88
CA PHE A 14 19.98 -23.80 14.32
C PHE A 14 18.45 -23.78 14.31
N ASN A 15 17.84 -22.65 14.70
CA ASN A 15 16.38 -22.50 14.78
C ASN A 15 15.72 -21.98 13.49
N MET A 16 16.47 -21.84 12.39
CA MET A 16 15.94 -21.31 11.15
C MET A 16 14.95 -22.28 10.51
N THR A 17 13.71 -21.82 10.32
CA THR A 17 12.70 -22.58 9.58
C THR A 17 12.84 -22.39 8.07
N ALA A 18 12.34 -23.35 7.28
CA ALA A 18 12.35 -23.25 5.83
C ALA A 18 11.59 -22.01 5.31
N GLY A 19 10.45 -21.67 5.92
CA GLY A 19 9.68 -20.48 5.58
C GLY A 19 10.46 -19.19 5.82
N GLN A 20 11.14 -19.05 6.96
CA GLN A 20 11.98 -17.89 7.24
C GLN A 20 13.13 -17.76 6.24
N ALA A 21 13.77 -18.87 5.86
CA ALA A 21 14.82 -18.85 4.84
C ALA A 21 14.31 -18.35 3.48
N VAL A 22 13.12 -18.79 3.05
CA VAL A 22 12.47 -18.28 1.83
C VAL A 22 12.19 -16.79 1.95
N MET A 23 11.65 -16.33 3.07
CA MET A 23 11.33 -14.90 3.25
C MET A 23 12.57 -14.01 3.32
N ILE A 24 13.67 -14.49 3.90
CA ILE A 24 14.97 -13.79 3.84
C ILE A 24 15.43 -13.68 2.39
N ALA A 25 15.30 -14.75 1.59
CA ALA A 25 15.63 -14.70 0.17
C ALA A 25 14.74 -13.74 -0.62
N VAL A 26 13.45 -13.66 -0.30
CA VAL A 26 12.53 -12.66 -0.85
C VAL A 26 12.95 -11.24 -0.45
N GLY A 27 13.29 -11.01 0.82
CA GLY A 27 13.82 -9.72 1.28
C GLY A 27 15.08 -9.29 0.53
N LEU A 28 16.02 -10.21 0.32
CA LEU A 28 17.23 -9.98 -0.50
C LEU A 28 16.89 -9.69 -1.96
N LEU A 29 15.90 -10.36 -2.55
CA LEU A 29 15.42 -10.08 -3.90
C LEU A 29 14.82 -8.66 -4.00
N LEU A 30 14.03 -8.24 -3.02
CA LEU A 30 13.49 -6.87 -2.97
C LEU A 30 14.62 -5.83 -2.89
N LEU A 31 15.63 -6.08 -2.05
CA LEU A 31 16.82 -5.21 -1.97
C LEU A 31 17.58 -5.16 -3.30
N TYR A 32 17.73 -6.31 -3.98
CA TYR A 32 18.37 -6.37 -5.29
C TYR A 32 17.62 -5.54 -6.34
N LEU A 33 16.29 -5.66 -6.39
CA LEU A 33 15.42 -4.88 -7.28
C LEU A 33 15.53 -3.38 -6.97
N ALA A 34 15.53 -3.02 -5.69
CA ALA A 34 15.63 -1.63 -5.26
C ALA A 34 16.99 -1.01 -5.62
N ILE A 35 18.09 -1.68 -5.28
CA ILE A 35 19.45 -1.14 -5.37
C ILE A 35 20.01 -1.24 -6.80
N ARG A 36 19.93 -2.43 -7.42
CA ARG A 36 20.56 -2.64 -8.74
C ARG A 36 19.68 -2.18 -9.89
N LYS A 37 18.36 -2.36 -9.78
CA LYS A 37 17.43 -2.00 -10.85
C LYS A 37 16.75 -0.64 -10.62
N GLY A 38 16.90 -0.04 -9.45
CA GLY A 38 16.36 1.29 -9.14
C GLY A 38 14.83 1.29 -9.03
N PHE A 39 14.20 0.16 -8.72
CA PHE A 39 12.76 0.08 -8.52
C PHE A 39 12.39 0.66 -7.15
N GLU A 40 11.77 1.85 -7.13
CA GLU A 40 11.27 2.54 -5.93
C GLU A 40 12.16 2.39 -4.69
N PRO A 41 13.44 2.78 -4.77
CA PRO A 41 14.41 2.47 -3.72
C PRO A 41 14.07 3.10 -2.37
N LEU A 42 13.36 4.23 -2.36
CA LEU A 42 12.94 4.93 -1.15
C LEU A 42 12.02 4.08 -0.26
N LEU A 43 11.18 3.23 -0.87
CA LEU A 43 10.23 2.36 -0.16
C LEU A 43 10.73 0.92 -0.12
N LEU A 44 11.23 0.41 -1.24
CA LEU A 44 11.56 -1.01 -1.39
C LEU A 44 12.78 -1.42 -0.57
N VAL A 45 13.73 -0.50 -0.32
CA VAL A 45 14.87 -0.79 0.57
C VAL A 45 14.41 -0.99 2.03
N PRO A 46 13.69 -0.05 2.67
CA PRO A 46 13.15 -0.28 4.01
C PRO A 46 12.24 -1.52 4.10
N ILE A 47 11.39 -1.78 3.11
CA ILE A 47 10.50 -2.96 3.09
C ILE A 47 11.29 -4.25 3.02
N GLY A 48 12.24 -4.36 2.07
CA GLY A 48 13.08 -5.55 1.92
C GLY A 48 13.95 -5.81 3.15
N PHE A 49 14.52 -4.75 3.73
CA PHE A 49 15.30 -4.86 4.97
C PHE A 49 14.42 -5.25 6.16
N GLY A 50 13.22 -4.66 6.28
CA GLY A 50 12.24 -5.04 7.28
C GLY A 50 11.82 -6.51 7.15
N GLY A 51 11.62 -7.01 5.93
CA GLY A 51 11.32 -8.43 5.70
C GLY A 51 12.45 -9.36 6.15
N ILE A 52 13.71 -8.95 6.01
CA ILE A 52 14.83 -9.71 6.58
C ILE A 52 14.77 -9.70 8.11
N LEU A 53 14.61 -8.52 8.72
CA LEU A 53 14.54 -8.38 10.19
C LEU A 53 13.37 -9.17 10.80
N ALA A 54 12.22 -9.18 10.14
CA ALA A 54 11.01 -9.86 10.58
C ALA A 54 11.19 -11.39 10.62
N ASN A 55 12.14 -11.94 9.84
CA ASN A 55 12.39 -13.37 9.74
C ASN A 55 13.72 -13.80 10.37
N ILE A 56 14.39 -12.94 11.15
CA ILE A 56 15.54 -13.37 11.96
C ILE A 56 15.03 -14.36 13.02
N PRO A 57 15.49 -15.61 13.02
CA PRO A 57 15.02 -16.62 13.97
C PRO A 57 15.32 -16.19 15.41
N GLU A 58 14.42 -16.50 16.34
CA GLU A 58 14.51 -16.19 17.78
C GLU A 58 14.53 -14.69 18.14
N ALA A 59 14.50 -13.76 17.18
CA ALA A 59 14.67 -12.33 17.47
C ALA A 59 13.37 -11.62 17.87
N GLY A 60 12.20 -12.15 17.48
CA GLY A 60 10.89 -11.61 17.90
C GLY A 60 10.61 -10.17 17.51
N LEU A 61 11.34 -9.60 16.54
CA LEU A 61 11.35 -8.16 16.24
C LEU A 61 10.02 -7.63 15.68
N ALA A 62 9.29 -8.47 14.97
CA ALA A 62 8.00 -8.13 14.35
C ALA A 62 6.79 -8.68 15.13
N LEU A 63 7.03 -9.40 16.22
CA LEU A 63 6.00 -10.03 17.04
C LEU A 63 5.49 -9.09 18.14
N SER A 64 4.21 -9.18 18.44
CA SER A 64 3.63 -8.60 19.67
C SER A 64 4.17 -9.31 20.92
N ALA A 65 3.97 -8.71 22.09
CA ALA A 65 4.32 -9.35 23.37
C ALA A 65 3.61 -10.71 23.54
N ALA A 66 2.35 -10.81 23.13
CA ALA A 66 1.58 -12.06 23.15
C ALA A 66 2.16 -13.10 22.19
N GLU A 67 2.47 -12.73 20.94
CA GLU A 67 3.08 -13.65 19.97
C GLU A 67 4.48 -14.12 20.43
N ASN A 68 5.28 -13.23 21.03
CA ASN A 68 6.54 -13.60 21.66
C ASN A 68 6.31 -14.60 22.81
N ALA A 69 5.34 -14.34 23.69
CA ALA A 69 4.99 -15.25 24.78
C ALA A 69 4.54 -16.63 24.27
N ILE A 70 3.72 -16.69 23.22
CA ILE A 70 3.29 -17.93 22.56
C ILE A 70 4.49 -18.65 21.92
N HIS A 71 5.40 -17.92 21.29
CA HIS A 71 6.59 -18.49 20.65
C HIS A 71 7.55 -19.14 21.65
N PHE A 72 7.86 -18.47 22.76
CA PHE A 72 8.70 -19.02 23.83
C PHE A 72 7.96 -20.04 24.70
N ALA A 73 6.63 -20.05 24.65
CA ALA A 73 5.76 -21.11 25.15
C ALA A 73 6.01 -21.51 26.62
N LYS A 74 6.22 -20.54 27.51
CA LYS A 74 6.38 -20.83 28.95
C LYS A 74 5.03 -21.31 29.54
N PRO A 75 4.99 -22.45 30.27
CA PRO A 75 3.74 -23.03 30.76
C PRO A 75 2.86 -22.06 31.56
N GLU A 76 3.45 -21.27 32.45
CA GLU A 76 2.73 -20.30 33.29
C GLU A 76 2.06 -19.20 32.46
N VAL A 77 2.73 -18.76 31.40
CA VAL A 77 2.27 -17.67 30.53
C VAL A 77 1.18 -18.18 29.59
N LEU A 78 1.35 -19.39 29.04
CA LEU A 78 0.32 -20.04 28.24
C LEU A 78 -0.95 -20.30 29.04
N ALA A 79 -0.84 -20.65 30.33
CA ALA A 79 -2.01 -20.78 31.20
C ALA A 79 -2.75 -19.45 31.40
N ALA A 80 -2.03 -18.33 31.50
CA ALA A 80 -2.65 -17.01 31.57
C ALA A 80 -3.32 -16.61 30.25
N LEU A 81 -2.71 -16.95 29.11
CA LEU A 81 -3.29 -16.69 27.78
C LEU A 81 -4.47 -17.62 27.45
N ALA A 82 -4.49 -18.83 28.00
CA ALA A 82 -5.51 -19.86 27.74
C ALA A 82 -6.92 -19.34 28.00
N GLY A 83 -7.13 -18.66 29.14
CA GLY A 83 -8.42 -18.10 29.52
C GLY A 83 -8.83 -16.88 28.68
N ILE A 84 -7.89 -16.21 28.02
CA ILE A 84 -8.15 -15.03 27.17
C ILE A 84 -8.48 -15.46 25.73
N LEU A 85 -7.78 -16.49 25.23
CA LEU A 85 -7.90 -16.97 23.86
C LEU A 85 -8.85 -18.17 23.71
N ASP A 86 -9.59 -18.50 24.77
CA ASP A 86 -10.50 -19.66 24.85
C ASP A 86 -9.84 -21.00 24.45
N VAL A 87 -8.56 -21.18 24.83
CA VAL A 87 -7.81 -22.39 24.57
C VAL A 87 -7.85 -23.30 25.79
N SER A 88 -8.19 -24.57 25.60
CA SER A 88 -8.14 -25.57 26.66
C SER A 88 -6.70 -25.94 27.01
N TYR A 89 -6.12 -25.25 27.99
CA TYR A 89 -4.77 -25.51 28.52
C TYR A 89 -4.71 -25.26 30.03
N GLN A 90 -4.08 -26.16 30.78
CA GLN A 90 -3.93 -26.06 32.24
C GLN A 90 -2.46 -25.88 32.64
N ALA A 91 -2.22 -25.11 33.70
CA ALA A 91 -0.89 -24.90 34.26
C ALA A 91 -0.26 -26.25 34.68
N GLY A 92 0.91 -26.56 34.12
CA GLY A 92 1.64 -27.83 34.37
C GLY A 92 1.48 -28.89 33.28
N GLN A 93 0.62 -28.67 32.28
CA GLN A 93 0.56 -29.53 31.09
C GLN A 93 1.82 -29.35 30.23
N ALA A 94 2.36 -30.45 29.70
CA ALA A 94 3.54 -30.41 28.84
C ALA A 94 3.28 -29.55 27.60
N VAL A 95 4.20 -28.64 27.31
CA VAL A 95 4.12 -27.76 26.14
C VAL A 95 4.67 -28.53 24.94
N THR A 96 3.76 -29.06 24.12
CA THR A 96 4.10 -29.69 22.84
C THR A 96 4.03 -28.67 21.71
N PRO A 97 4.69 -28.91 20.56
CA PRO A 97 4.56 -28.05 19.38
C PRO A 97 3.10 -27.88 18.93
N GLU A 98 2.27 -28.92 19.09
CA GLU A 98 0.84 -28.89 18.77
C GLU A 98 0.07 -27.88 19.62
N VAL A 99 0.37 -27.81 20.93
CA VAL A 99 -0.24 -26.82 21.83
C VAL A 99 0.11 -25.41 21.35
N VAL A 100 1.37 -25.16 21.00
CA VAL A 100 1.81 -23.85 20.50
C VAL A 100 1.08 -23.46 19.22
N GLU A 101 0.88 -24.40 18.30
CA GLU A 101 0.10 -24.14 17.07
C GLU A 101 -1.37 -23.82 17.35
N VAL A 102 -2.00 -24.49 18.33
CA VAL A 102 -3.38 -24.15 18.76
C VAL A 102 -3.45 -22.72 19.28
N PHE A 103 -2.49 -22.29 20.11
CA PHE A 103 -2.43 -20.91 20.60
C PHE A 103 -2.22 -19.89 19.47
N LYS A 104 -1.36 -20.20 18.48
CA LYS A 104 -1.16 -19.33 17.32
C LYS A 104 -2.43 -19.18 16.49
N HIS A 105 -3.18 -20.28 16.30
CA HIS A 105 -4.45 -20.26 15.59
C HIS A 105 -5.48 -19.43 16.34
N ALA A 106 -5.68 -19.71 17.63
CA ALA A 106 -6.61 -18.97 18.48
C ALA A 106 -6.28 -17.47 18.51
N TYR A 107 -5.00 -17.11 18.58
CA TYR A 107 -4.57 -15.70 18.53
C TYR A 107 -4.83 -15.05 17.15
N LYS A 108 -4.74 -15.80 16.04
CA LYS A 108 -5.06 -15.30 14.69
C LYS A 108 -6.55 -15.00 14.55
N GLU A 109 -7.41 -15.77 15.20
CA GLU A 109 -8.87 -15.64 15.15
C GLU A 109 -9.45 -14.74 16.25
N ALA A 110 -8.65 -14.40 17.26
CA ALA A 110 -9.06 -13.58 18.38
C ALA A 110 -9.53 -12.18 17.94
N SER A 111 -10.56 -11.69 18.60
CA SER A 111 -11.07 -10.34 18.45
C SER A 111 -10.04 -9.29 18.89
N THR A 112 -10.20 -8.05 18.43
CA THR A 112 -9.30 -6.95 18.81
C THR A 112 -9.21 -6.75 20.33
N GLY A 113 -10.31 -6.99 21.06
CA GLY A 113 -10.34 -6.90 22.52
C GLY A 113 -9.54 -8.01 23.20
N GLU A 114 -9.68 -9.24 22.72
CA GLU A 114 -8.91 -10.40 23.23
C GLU A 114 -7.42 -10.23 22.93
N VAL A 115 -7.06 -9.79 21.73
CA VAL A 115 -5.66 -9.50 21.34
C VAL A 115 -5.04 -8.44 22.25
N SER A 116 -5.75 -7.34 22.52
CA SER A 116 -5.24 -6.30 23.42
C SER A 116 -5.04 -6.82 24.84
N THR A 117 -5.95 -7.65 25.32
CA THR A 117 -5.89 -8.23 26.67
C THR A 117 -4.75 -9.26 26.77
N ALA A 118 -4.57 -10.09 25.75
CA ALA A 118 -3.47 -11.06 25.66
C ALA A 118 -2.10 -10.37 25.64
N ILE A 119 -1.97 -9.25 24.91
CA ILE A 119 -0.73 -8.45 24.89
C ILE A 119 -0.42 -7.89 26.28
N ALA A 120 -1.41 -7.32 26.96
CA ALA A 120 -1.24 -6.81 28.32
C ALA A 120 -0.83 -7.92 29.30
N ALA A 121 -1.51 -9.06 29.25
CA ALA A 121 -1.17 -10.21 30.08
C ALA A 121 0.27 -10.69 29.84
N ALA A 122 0.71 -10.80 28.58
CA ALA A 122 2.08 -11.17 28.26
C ALA A 122 3.12 -10.15 28.79
N GLN A 123 2.78 -8.85 28.80
CA GLN A 123 3.63 -7.80 29.36
C GLN A 123 3.82 -7.93 30.86
N ASP A 124 2.79 -8.36 31.60
CA ASP A 124 2.90 -8.61 33.05
C ASP A 124 3.92 -9.73 33.36
N PHE A 125 4.13 -10.66 32.43
CA PHE A 125 5.17 -11.71 32.51
C PHE A 125 6.55 -11.27 31.97
N GLY A 126 6.73 -9.99 31.64
CA GLY A 126 7.99 -9.41 31.19
C GLY A 126 8.27 -9.56 29.69
N TYR A 127 7.29 -9.99 28.88
CA TYR A 127 7.41 -9.96 27.42
C TYR A 127 7.20 -8.55 26.88
N THR A 128 7.95 -8.17 25.86
CA THR A 128 7.80 -6.86 25.22
C THR A 128 7.43 -7.02 23.76
N ASN A 129 6.79 -5.99 23.21
CA ASN A 129 6.56 -5.90 21.78
C ASN A 129 7.91 -5.78 21.06
N GLY A 130 8.06 -6.52 19.97
CA GLY A 130 9.18 -6.34 19.06
C GLY A 130 9.24 -4.91 18.52
N MET A 131 10.46 -4.45 18.24
CA MET A 131 10.71 -3.09 17.76
C MET A 131 9.87 -2.74 16.51
N MET A 132 9.78 -3.66 15.55
CA MET A 132 9.01 -3.43 14.32
C MET A 132 7.50 -3.49 14.56
N TYR A 133 7.06 -4.29 15.52
CA TYR A 133 5.64 -4.29 15.93
C TYR A 133 5.23 -2.93 16.49
N ASN A 134 6.09 -2.29 17.29
CA ASN A 134 5.84 -0.93 17.79
C ASN A 134 5.78 0.09 16.65
N PHE A 135 6.67 0.01 15.66
CA PHE A 135 6.57 0.85 14.47
C PHE A 135 5.25 0.64 13.72
N TYR A 136 4.85 -0.62 13.54
CA TYR A 136 3.58 -0.95 12.90
C TYR A 136 2.39 -0.34 13.64
N GLN A 137 2.31 -0.51 14.97
CA GLN A 137 1.23 0.05 15.79
C GLN A 137 1.15 1.58 15.66
N VAL A 138 2.28 2.27 15.77
CA VAL A 138 2.32 3.74 15.73
C VAL A 138 2.09 4.29 14.32
N VAL A 139 2.64 3.68 13.28
CA VAL A 139 2.67 4.27 11.93
C VAL A 139 1.53 3.77 11.06
N ILE A 140 1.21 2.49 11.12
CA ILE A 140 0.18 1.87 10.27
C ILE A 140 -1.11 1.66 11.06
N GLY A 141 -1.04 1.05 12.24
CA GLY A 141 -2.21 0.74 13.08
C GLY A 141 -2.99 1.98 13.51
N SER A 142 -2.28 3.07 13.84
CA SER A 142 -2.91 4.36 14.15
C SER A 142 -3.39 5.15 12.92
N THR A 143 -3.06 4.71 11.71
CA THR A 143 -3.27 5.41 10.42
C THR A 143 -2.51 6.73 10.22
N VAL A 144 -1.72 7.18 11.20
CA VAL A 144 -0.98 8.46 11.10
C VAL A 144 0.05 8.46 9.96
N GLY A 145 0.77 7.35 9.76
CA GLY A 145 1.79 7.23 8.72
C GLY A 145 1.26 7.50 7.31
N PRO A 146 0.24 6.74 6.84
CA PRO A 146 -0.41 6.96 5.56
C PRO A 146 -0.86 8.41 5.34
N LEU A 147 -1.50 9.02 6.34
CA LEU A 147 -2.01 10.39 6.26
C LEU A 147 -0.88 11.42 6.12
N VAL A 148 0.21 11.26 6.86
CA VAL A 148 1.38 12.15 6.76
C VAL A 148 2.10 11.97 5.42
N ILE A 149 2.19 10.74 4.89
CA ILE A 149 2.70 10.52 3.53
C ILE A 149 1.80 11.23 2.51
N PHE A 150 0.48 11.14 2.64
CA PHE A 150 -0.48 11.83 1.76
C PHE A 150 -0.31 13.33 1.76
N MET A 151 -0.09 13.92 2.93
CA MET A 151 0.24 15.33 3.05
C MET A 151 1.56 15.68 2.34
N GLY A 152 2.61 14.87 2.53
CA GLY A 152 3.87 15.07 1.81
C GLY A 152 3.71 14.94 0.29
N VAL A 153 2.94 13.96 -0.19
CA VAL A 153 2.60 13.79 -1.61
C VAL A 153 1.84 15.02 -2.14
N GLY A 154 0.86 15.52 -1.38
CA GLY A 154 0.16 16.77 -1.71
C GLY A 154 1.10 17.97 -1.82
N ALA A 155 2.09 18.07 -0.93
CA ALA A 155 3.11 19.13 -0.96
C ALA A 155 4.10 19.01 -2.13
N MET A 156 4.36 17.79 -2.63
CA MET A 156 5.16 17.54 -3.84
C MET A 156 4.39 17.72 -5.14
N THR A 157 3.06 17.70 -5.09
CA THR A 157 2.21 17.65 -6.29
C THR A 157 1.94 19.05 -6.85
N ASP A 158 2.30 19.25 -8.12
CA ASP A 158 1.84 20.41 -8.89
C ASP A 158 0.53 20.07 -9.61
N PHE A 159 -0.53 20.80 -9.28
CA PHE A 159 -1.85 20.63 -9.88
C PHE A 159 -2.01 21.43 -11.17
N GLY A 160 -1.06 22.30 -11.51
CA GLY A 160 -1.06 23.09 -12.74
C GLY A 160 -1.42 22.29 -13.98
N PRO A 161 -0.80 21.11 -14.23
CA PRO A 161 -1.19 20.22 -15.31
C PRO A 161 -2.65 19.79 -15.34
N LEU A 162 -3.22 19.47 -14.18
CA LEU A 162 -4.61 19.05 -14.04
C LEU A 162 -5.56 20.22 -14.30
N LEU A 163 -5.29 21.37 -13.68
CA LEU A 163 -6.09 22.59 -13.86
C LEU A 163 -6.03 23.08 -15.32
N ALA A 164 -4.87 22.99 -15.95
CA ALA A 164 -4.69 23.46 -17.32
C ALA A 164 -5.57 22.69 -18.32
N ASN A 165 -5.76 21.39 -18.09
CA ASN A 165 -6.68 20.57 -18.89
C ASN A 165 -7.58 19.70 -17.98
N PRO A 166 -8.70 20.24 -17.45
CA PRO A 166 -9.55 19.53 -16.49
C PRO A 166 -10.19 18.26 -17.05
N LYS A 167 -10.31 18.13 -18.38
CA LYS A 167 -10.81 16.91 -19.03
C LYS A 167 -9.97 15.69 -18.66
N THR A 168 -8.70 15.90 -18.29
CA THR A 168 -7.81 14.83 -17.83
C THR A 168 -8.28 14.12 -16.55
N MET A 169 -9.18 14.75 -15.77
CA MET A 169 -9.85 14.10 -14.64
C MET A 169 -10.58 12.83 -15.04
N LEU A 170 -11.17 12.78 -16.24
CA LEU A 170 -11.90 11.61 -16.72
C LEU A 170 -10.99 10.40 -16.93
N LEU A 171 -9.72 10.62 -17.28
CA LEU A 171 -8.74 9.53 -17.40
C LEU A 171 -8.37 8.96 -16.02
N GLY A 172 -8.22 9.84 -15.02
CA GLY A 172 -8.04 9.41 -13.62
C GLY A 172 -9.25 8.64 -13.09
N ALA A 173 -10.47 9.09 -13.40
CA ALA A 173 -11.69 8.39 -13.03
C ALA A 173 -11.79 7.00 -13.69
N ALA A 174 -11.47 6.89 -14.98
CA ALA A 174 -11.49 5.62 -15.68
C ALA A 174 -10.42 4.63 -15.16
N ALA A 175 -9.28 5.12 -14.68
CA ALA A 175 -8.26 4.26 -14.09
C ALA A 175 -8.76 3.55 -12.80
N GLN A 176 -9.71 4.16 -12.07
CA GLN A 176 -10.30 3.58 -10.86
C GLN A 176 -11.21 2.37 -11.14
N PHE A 177 -11.54 2.07 -12.40
CA PHE A 177 -12.17 0.78 -12.73
C PHE A 177 -11.28 -0.41 -12.37
N GLY A 178 -9.96 -0.22 -12.23
CA GLY A 178 -9.07 -1.24 -11.66
C GLY A 178 -9.51 -1.67 -10.26
N ILE A 179 -9.98 -0.74 -9.42
CA ILE A 179 -10.48 -1.02 -8.07
C ILE A 179 -11.71 -1.91 -8.14
N PHE A 180 -12.76 -1.45 -8.84
CA PHE A 180 -14.02 -2.18 -8.92
C PHE A 180 -13.88 -3.52 -9.66
N GLY A 181 -13.04 -3.58 -10.69
CA GLY A 181 -12.73 -4.84 -11.38
C GLY A 181 -12.07 -5.86 -10.45
N THR A 182 -11.27 -5.38 -9.49
CA THR A 182 -10.62 -6.24 -8.48
C THR A 182 -11.60 -6.70 -7.42
N VAL A 183 -12.52 -5.84 -6.96
CA VAL A 183 -13.62 -6.25 -6.07
C VAL A 183 -14.46 -7.35 -6.73
N LEU A 184 -14.83 -7.17 -8.01
CA LEU A 184 -15.54 -8.21 -8.77
C LEU A 184 -14.70 -9.49 -8.91
N GLY A 185 -13.40 -9.36 -9.15
CA GLY A 185 -12.48 -10.51 -9.20
C GLY A 185 -12.41 -11.28 -7.89
N ALA A 186 -12.30 -10.57 -6.76
CA ALA A 186 -12.31 -11.18 -5.42
C ALA A 186 -13.65 -11.87 -5.13
N ALA A 187 -14.77 -11.22 -5.43
CA ALA A 187 -16.10 -11.82 -5.28
C ALA A 187 -16.32 -13.05 -6.20
N LEU A 188 -15.72 -13.07 -7.38
CA LEU A 188 -15.75 -14.24 -8.28
C LEU A 188 -14.88 -15.40 -7.74
N LEU A 189 -13.76 -15.11 -7.06
CA LEU A 189 -12.95 -16.15 -6.42
C LEU A 189 -13.66 -16.79 -5.24
N ASP A 190 -14.41 -15.98 -4.48
CA ASP A 190 -15.31 -16.44 -3.41
C ASP A 190 -16.44 -17.31 -3.99
N TRP A 191 -17.11 -16.82 -5.03
CA TRP A 191 -18.20 -17.58 -5.68
C TRP A 191 -17.74 -18.91 -6.29
N THR A 192 -16.51 -18.98 -6.80
CA THR A 192 -15.94 -20.24 -7.35
C THR A 192 -15.40 -21.17 -6.26
N GLY A 193 -15.38 -20.74 -4.99
CA GLY A 193 -14.85 -21.51 -3.86
C GLY A 193 -13.34 -21.74 -3.92
N ILE A 194 -12.60 -20.92 -4.68
CA ILE A 194 -11.13 -21.01 -4.77
C ILE A 194 -10.50 -20.33 -3.55
N LEU A 195 -11.00 -19.14 -3.19
CA LEU A 195 -10.58 -18.37 -2.01
C LEU A 195 -11.80 -17.67 -1.41
N ASP A 196 -12.06 -17.92 -0.13
CA ASP A 196 -13.17 -17.31 0.59
C ASP A 196 -12.79 -15.87 0.98
N PHE A 197 -13.52 -14.90 0.42
CA PHE A 197 -13.34 -13.48 0.73
C PHE A 197 -14.70 -12.87 1.06
N THR A 198 -14.82 -12.33 2.27
CA THR A 198 -15.99 -11.52 2.62
C THR A 198 -16.06 -10.27 1.73
N MET A 199 -17.25 -9.67 1.60
CA MET A 199 -17.40 -8.43 0.82
C MET A 199 -16.49 -7.29 1.34
N LEU A 200 -16.27 -7.22 2.66
CA LEU A 200 -15.37 -6.24 3.28
C LEU A 200 -13.91 -6.46 2.87
N GLU A 201 -13.48 -7.73 2.86
CA GLU A 201 -12.13 -8.11 2.43
C GLU A 201 -11.94 -7.88 0.92
N ALA A 202 -12.92 -8.28 0.10
CA ALA A 202 -12.92 -8.01 -1.33
C ALA A 202 -12.82 -6.51 -1.63
N ALA A 203 -13.52 -5.68 -0.87
CA ALA A 203 -13.44 -4.23 -0.95
C ALA A 203 -12.04 -3.71 -0.58
N ALA A 204 -11.48 -4.15 0.55
CA ALA A 204 -10.15 -3.74 0.97
C ALA A 204 -9.05 -4.16 -0.05
N ILE A 205 -9.15 -5.37 -0.60
CA ILE A 205 -8.27 -5.88 -1.65
C ILE A 205 -8.44 -5.05 -2.94
N GLY A 206 -9.66 -4.68 -3.26
CA GLY A 206 -9.99 -3.88 -4.44
C GLY A 206 -9.19 -2.59 -4.54
N ILE A 207 -8.99 -1.89 -3.42
CA ILE A 207 -8.30 -0.59 -3.40
C ILE A 207 -6.85 -0.68 -3.91
N ILE A 208 -6.22 -1.85 -3.87
CA ILE A 208 -4.89 -2.08 -4.47
C ILE A 208 -4.89 -1.63 -5.93
N GLY A 209 -6.00 -1.82 -6.66
CA GLY A 209 -6.15 -1.40 -8.06
C GLY A 209 -6.05 0.10 -8.31
N GLY A 210 -6.18 0.93 -7.27
CA GLY A 210 -5.93 2.37 -7.35
C GLY A 210 -4.45 2.68 -7.55
N ALA A 211 -3.55 1.76 -7.17
CA ALA A 211 -2.10 1.97 -7.10
C ALA A 211 -1.68 3.05 -6.11
N ASP A 212 -2.38 3.09 -4.98
CA ASP A 212 -2.24 4.11 -3.96
C ASP A 212 -1.99 3.48 -2.59
N GLY A 213 -0.72 3.36 -2.21
CA GLY A 213 -0.31 2.69 -0.97
C GLY A 213 -0.99 3.26 0.27
N PRO A 214 -0.90 4.57 0.54
CA PRO A 214 -1.52 5.15 1.72
C PRO A 214 -3.05 4.99 1.76
N THR A 215 -3.74 5.17 0.64
CA THR A 215 -5.19 4.93 0.56
C THR A 215 -5.53 3.45 0.80
N SER A 216 -4.74 2.53 0.24
CA SER A 216 -4.90 1.08 0.45
C SER A 216 -4.75 0.70 1.91
N ILE A 217 -3.72 1.24 2.60
CA ILE A 217 -3.53 1.03 4.03
C ILE A 217 -4.73 1.58 4.82
N TYR A 218 -5.17 2.80 4.51
CA TYR A 218 -6.28 3.42 5.23
C TYR A 218 -7.57 2.60 5.08
N VAL A 219 -7.96 2.24 3.86
CA VAL A 219 -9.19 1.46 3.65
C VAL A 219 -9.09 0.08 4.29
N ALA A 220 -7.96 -0.60 4.15
CA ALA A 220 -7.77 -1.90 4.80
C ALA A 220 -7.81 -1.79 6.33
N SER A 221 -7.31 -0.70 6.92
CA SER A 221 -7.40 -0.49 8.38
C SER A 221 -8.84 -0.26 8.88
N VAL A 222 -9.75 0.16 8.00
CA VAL A 222 -11.16 0.39 8.33
C VAL A 222 -12.01 -0.84 8.00
N LEU A 223 -11.82 -1.44 6.83
CA LEU A 223 -12.70 -2.51 6.32
C LEU A 223 -12.20 -3.93 6.63
N ALA A 224 -10.88 -4.17 6.61
CA ALA A 224 -10.31 -5.51 6.83
C ALA A 224 -8.94 -5.44 7.53
N PRO A 225 -8.90 -5.05 8.83
CA PRO A 225 -7.65 -4.87 9.57
C PRO A 225 -6.75 -6.13 9.59
N GLN A 226 -7.37 -7.31 9.56
CA GLN A 226 -6.69 -8.60 9.50
C GLN A 226 -5.88 -8.79 8.20
N LEU A 227 -6.33 -8.22 7.08
CA LEU A 227 -5.64 -8.27 5.78
C LEU A 227 -4.69 -7.08 5.55
N LEU A 228 -4.63 -6.13 6.49
CA LEU A 228 -3.86 -4.88 6.35
C LEU A 228 -2.41 -5.13 5.95
N GLY A 229 -1.77 -6.16 6.52
CA GLY A 229 -0.39 -6.51 6.19
C GLY A 229 -0.22 -6.96 4.73
N ALA A 230 -1.05 -7.91 4.29
CA ALA A 230 -1.00 -8.44 2.93
C ALA A 230 -1.33 -7.36 1.89
N ILE A 231 -2.34 -6.53 2.15
CA ILE A 231 -2.75 -5.43 1.27
C ILE A 231 -1.65 -4.36 1.20
N ALA A 232 -1.09 -3.95 2.33
CA ALA A 232 -0.02 -2.94 2.37
C ALA A 232 1.22 -3.38 1.59
N VAL A 233 1.68 -4.63 1.82
CA VAL A 233 2.80 -5.20 1.08
C VAL A 233 2.50 -5.24 -0.42
N SER A 234 1.32 -5.74 -0.79
CA SER A 234 0.88 -5.85 -2.19
C SER A 234 0.84 -4.49 -2.88
N ALA A 235 0.20 -3.49 -2.26
CA ALA A 235 0.06 -2.15 -2.82
C ALA A 235 1.42 -1.52 -3.15
N TYR A 236 2.36 -1.52 -2.19
CA TYR A 236 3.69 -0.93 -2.43
C TYR A 236 4.57 -1.77 -3.36
N ALA A 237 4.50 -3.10 -3.31
CA ALA A 237 5.20 -3.95 -4.25
C ALA A 237 4.73 -3.70 -5.70
N TYR A 238 3.41 -3.55 -5.92
CA TYR A 238 2.87 -3.30 -7.26
C TYR A 238 3.12 -1.90 -7.77
N MET A 239 3.10 -0.89 -6.90
CA MET A 239 3.53 0.46 -7.26
C MET A 239 4.97 0.45 -7.81
N ALA A 240 5.88 -0.33 -7.22
CA ALA A 240 7.25 -0.47 -7.72
C ALA A 240 7.35 -1.21 -9.07
N MET A 241 6.34 -2.03 -9.41
CA MET A 241 6.29 -2.82 -10.65
C MET A 241 5.53 -2.13 -11.79
N VAL A 242 5.00 -0.92 -11.59
CA VAL A 242 4.37 -0.10 -12.64
C VAL A 242 5.21 -0.02 -13.94
N PRO A 243 6.55 0.16 -13.91
CA PRO A 243 7.36 0.19 -15.13
C PRO A 243 7.44 -1.14 -15.88
N MET A 244 7.10 -2.26 -15.23
CA MET A 244 7.01 -3.58 -15.86
C MET A 244 5.60 -3.87 -16.35
N ILE A 245 4.57 -3.45 -15.62
CA ILE A 245 3.17 -3.75 -15.91
C ILE A 245 2.59 -2.83 -16.99
N GLN A 246 2.82 -1.50 -16.90
CA GLN A 246 2.19 -0.55 -17.82
C GLN A 246 2.68 -0.66 -19.26
N PRO A 247 4.00 -0.69 -19.56
CA PRO A 247 4.46 -0.62 -20.95
C PRO A 247 3.97 -1.75 -21.86
N PRO A 248 3.91 -3.03 -21.42
CA PRO A 248 3.30 -4.09 -22.23
C PRO A 248 1.85 -3.80 -22.62
N ILE A 249 1.03 -3.30 -21.69
CA ILE A 249 -0.38 -2.99 -21.92
C ILE A 249 -0.53 -1.80 -22.86
N MET A 250 0.27 -0.74 -22.65
CA MET A 250 0.34 0.39 -23.55
C MET A 250 0.70 -0.08 -24.96
N ARG A 251 1.66 -1.01 -25.09
CA ARG A 251 2.08 -1.55 -26.39
C ARG A 251 1.01 -2.44 -27.06
N ALA A 252 0.22 -3.15 -26.27
CA ALA A 252 -0.85 -4.02 -26.77
C ALA A 252 -2.09 -3.25 -27.22
N LEU A 253 -2.49 -2.19 -26.49
CA LEU A 253 -3.75 -1.49 -26.72
C LEU A 253 -3.64 -0.26 -27.64
N THR A 254 -2.46 0.35 -27.76
CA THR A 254 -2.28 1.57 -28.57
C THR A 254 -1.57 1.29 -29.89
N THR A 255 -1.86 2.06 -30.93
CA THR A 255 -1.17 1.96 -32.24
C THR A 255 0.06 2.88 -32.30
N PRO A 256 1.04 2.62 -33.17
CA PRO A 256 2.21 3.49 -33.33
C PRO A 256 1.84 4.96 -33.66
N GLU A 257 0.78 5.18 -34.42
CA GLU A 257 0.33 6.52 -34.80
C GLU A 257 -0.31 7.26 -33.64
N GLU A 258 -1.09 6.58 -32.80
CA GLU A 258 -1.64 7.15 -31.57
C GLU A 258 -0.53 7.60 -30.59
N ARG A 259 0.55 6.82 -30.48
CA ARG A 259 1.68 7.14 -29.58
C ARG A 259 2.45 8.39 -30.01
N LYS A 260 2.42 8.71 -31.30
CA LYS A 260 3.11 9.88 -31.88
C LYS A 260 2.29 11.17 -31.81
N ILE A 261 1.04 11.12 -31.31
CA ILE A 261 0.21 12.32 -31.11
C ILE A 261 0.97 13.29 -30.19
N LYS A 262 1.24 14.49 -30.72
CA LYS A 262 1.88 15.58 -29.98
C LYS A 262 0.82 16.32 -29.17
N MET A 263 1.12 16.57 -27.90
CA MET A 263 0.26 17.37 -27.04
C MET A 263 0.49 18.86 -27.26
N SER A 264 -0.59 19.64 -27.27
CA SER A 264 -0.54 21.10 -27.29
C SER A 264 0.00 21.63 -25.96
N GLN A 265 0.63 22.80 -25.98
CA GLN A 265 1.13 23.44 -24.76
C GLN A 265 -0.04 23.73 -23.80
N LEU A 266 0.15 23.42 -22.51
CA LEU A 266 -0.83 23.68 -21.47
C LEU A 266 -1.07 25.19 -21.30
N ARG A 267 -2.33 25.57 -21.02
CA ARG A 267 -2.65 26.96 -20.67
C ARG A 267 -1.90 27.41 -19.40
N PRO A 268 -1.55 28.69 -19.28
CA PRO A 268 -1.07 29.23 -18.02
C PRO A 268 -2.19 29.15 -16.97
N VAL A 269 -1.84 28.69 -15.77
CA VAL A 269 -2.76 28.59 -14.62
C VAL A 269 -2.38 29.67 -13.63
N SER A 270 -3.36 30.47 -13.20
CA SER A 270 -3.10 31.56 -12.26
C SER A 270 -2.82 31.04 -10.86
N LYS A 271 -2.03 31.79 -10.07
CA LYS A 271 -1.73 31.42 -8.67
C LYS A 271 -3.01 31.30 -7.83
N LEU A 272 -3.97 32.19 -8.05
CA LEU A 272 -5.25 32.15 -7.34
C LEU A 272 -6.01 30.84 -7.65
N GLU A 273 -6.03 30.40 -8.90
CA GLU A 273 -6.68 29.15 -9.31
C GLU A 273 -6.06 27.95 -8.59
N LYS A 274 -4.73 27.90 -8.49
CA LYS A 274 -4.01 26.83 -7.78
C LYS A 274 -4.29 26.82 -6.27
N ILE A 275 -4.40 28.00 -5.64
CA ILE A 275 -4.70 28.11 -4.19
C ILE A 275 -6.15 27.73 -3.89
N VAL A 276 -7.10 28.16 -4.74
CA VAL A 276 -8.53 27.91 -4.52
C VAL A 276 -8.90 26.45 -4.78
N PHE A 277 -8.21 25.79 -5.71
CA PHE A 277 -8.49 24.40 -6.08
C PHE A 277 -8.54 23.40 -4.90
N PRO A 278 -7.51 23.25 -4.04
CA PRO A 278 -7.56 22.31 -2.92
C PRO A 278 -8.67 22.64 -1.92
N ILE A 279 -9.03 23.92 -1.77
CA ILE A 279 -10.14 24.35 -0.90
C ILE A 279 -11.48 23.90 -1.49
N VAL A 280 -11.68 24.08 -2.79
CA VAL A 280 -12.90 23.63 -3.49
C VAL A 280 -13.01 22.11 -3.45
N VAL A 281 -11.91 21.39 -3.67
CA VAL A 281 -11.90 19.91 -3.54
C VAL A 281 -12.27 19.51 -2.12
N LEU A 282 -11.69 20.13 -1.09
CA LEU A 282 -12.01 19.83 0.30
C LEU A 282 -13.48 20.10 0.64
N ILE A 283 -14.04 21.24 0.18
CA ILE A 283 -15.47 21.55 0.38
C ILE A 283 -16.35 20.52 -0.33
N ALA A 284 -16.01 20.14 -1.58
CA ALA A 284 -16.74 19.11 -2.30
C ALA A 284 -16.70 17.77 -1.57
N VAL A 285 -15.54 17.37 -1.04
CA VAL A 285 -15.39 16.15 -0.23
C VAL A 285 -16.25 16.24 1.03
N ALA A 286 -16.20 17.35 1.76
CA ALA A 286 -17.00 17.53 2.97
C ALA A 286 -18.53 17.46 2.70
N LEU A 287 -18.98 17.95 1.54
CA LEU A 287 -20.40 17.98 1.18
C LEU A 287 -20.90 16.63 0.61
N PHE A 288 -20.10 15.96 -0.22
CA PHE A 288 -20.55 14.76 -0.95
C PHE A 288 -20.05 13.45 -0.34
N LEU A 289 -18.84 13.43 0.24
CA LEU A 289 -18.17 12.21 0.69
C LEU A 289 -17.27 12.45 1.93
N PRO A 290 -17.86 12.70 3.11
CA PRO A 290 -17.11 13.03 4.32
C PRO A 290 -16.16 11.90 4.76
N ASP A 291 -16.44 10.64 4.42
CA ASP A 291 -15.57 9.50 4.77
C ASP A 291 -14.21 9.54 4.06
N ALA A 292 -14.08 10.26 2.94
CA ALA A 292 -12.80 10.52 2.28
C ALA A 292 -12.04 11.73 2.86
N ALA A 293 -12.62 12.45 3.82
CA ALA A 293 -12.05 13.69 4.35
C ALA A 293 -10.68 13.53 5.01
N PRO A 294 -10.36 12.45 5.77
CA PRO A 294 -9.02 12.28 6.33
C PRO A 294 -7.94 12.21 5.24
N LEU A 295 -8.18 11.43 4.18
CA LEU A 295 -7.25 11.27 3.06
C LEU A 295 -7.13 12.56 2.24
N LEU A 296 -8.25 13.02 1.66
CA LEU A 296 -8.24 14.18 0.77
C LEU A 296 -7.96 15.48 1.51
N GLY A 297 -8.32 15.57 2.79
CA GLY A 297 -7.98 16.70 3.65
C GLY A 297 -6.49 16.84 3.87
N MET A 298 -5.79 15.76 4.24
CA MET A 298 -4.35 15.78 4.42
C MET A 298 -3.61 16.05 3.11
N PHE A 299 -4.07 15.46 2.01
CA PHE A 299 -3.56 15.72 0.66
C PHE A 299 -3.73 17.19 0.24
N CYS A 300 -4.93 17.75 0.41
CA CYS A 300 -5.23 19.15 0.11
C CYS A 300 -4.47 20.12 1.03
N PHE A 301 -4.27 19.76 2.29
CA PHE A 301 -3.46 20.55 3.22
C PHE A 301 -1.99 20.63 2.76
N GLY A 302 -1.42 19.50 2.36
CA GLY A 302 -0.11 19.44 1.72
C GLY A 302 -0.01 20.36 0.50
N ASN A 303 -1.01 20.30 -0.39
CA ASN A 303 -1.03 21.14 -1.58
C ASN A 303 -1.19 22.64 -1.26
N LEU A 304 -2.06 22.99 -0.30
CA LEU A 304 -2.24 24.37 0.11
C LEU A 304 -0.96 24.98 0.69
N MET A 305 -0.20 24.21 1.48
CA MET A 305 1.11 24.65 1.99
C MET A 305 2.08 25.00 0.85
N ARG A 306 2.06 24.20 -0.23
CA ARG A 306 2.87 24.44 -1.44
C ARG A 306 2.43 25.71 -2.17
N GLU A 307 1.13 25.84 -2.46
CA GLU A 307 0.63 26.86 -3.38
C GLU A 307 0.44 28.24 -2.73
N CYS A 308 0.20 28.31 -1.40
CA CYS A 308 0.00 29.59 -0.71
C CYS A 308 1.29 30.43 -0.64
N GLY A 309 2.46 29.79 -0.61
CA GLY A 309 3.78 30.46 -0.61
C GLY A 309 4.12 31.27 0.64
N VAL A 310 3.32 31.17 1.72
CA VAL A 310 3.60 31.86 3.00
C VAL A 310 4.19 30.94 4.07
N VAL A 311 4.09 29.62 3.88
CA VAL A 311 4.61 28.60 4.81
C VAL A 311 5.71 27.74 4.19
N GLU A 312 6.66 28.38 3.49
CA GLU A 312 7.74 27.69 2.78
C GLU A 312 8.48 26.67 3.66
N ARG A 313 8.77 27.01 4.92
CA ARG A 313 9.43 26.09 5.88
C ARG A 313 8.60 24.83 6.16
N LEU A 314 7.27 24.95 6.25
CA LEU A 314 6.39 23.80 6.49
C LEU A 314 6.25 22.97 5.22
N SER A 315 6.08 23.60 4.05
CA SER A 315 6.02 22.90 2.77
C SER A 315 7.30 22.12 2.51
N ASP A 316 8.46 22.76 2.71
CA ASP A 316 9.77 22.13 2.53
C ASP A 316 10.00 20.98 3.50
N THR A 317 9.68 21.17 4.78
CA THR A 317 9.76 20.11 5.78
C THR A 317 8.85 18.93 5.43
N SER A 318 7.63 19.20 4.97
CA SER A 318 6.64 18.17 4.64
C SER A 318 7.03 17.32 3.43
N GLN A 319 7.54 17.94 2.37
CA GLN A 319 7.93 17.25 1.13
C GLN A 319 9.32 16.61 1.18
N ASN A 320 10.16 16.98 2.17
CA ASN A 320 11.51 16.45 2.34
C ASN A 320 11.65 15.67 3.66
N ALA A 321 12.02 16.36 4.75
CA ALA A 321 12.45 15.71 5.99
C ALA A 321 11.36 14.82 6.61
N LEU A 322 10.13 15.34 6.73
CA LEU A 322 9.04 14.64 7.41
C LEU A 322 8.61 13.39 6.63
N ILE A 323 8.37 13.51 5.32
CA ILE A 323 7.98 12.35 4.51
C ILE A 323 9.09 11.30 4.49
N ASN A 324 10.38 11.69 4.46
CA ASN A 324 11.49 10.74 4.51
C ASN A 324 11.54 9.97 5.85
N ILE A 325 11.33 10.66 6.98
CA ILE A 325 11.27 10.01 8.30
C ILE A 325 10.11 9.02 8.36
N VAL A 326 8.91 9.45 7.98
CA VAL A 326 7.71 8.59 8.03
C VAL A 326 7.85 7.41 7.06
N THR A 327 8.45 7.62 5.89
CA THR A 327 8.69 6.57 4.89
C THR A 327 9.60 5.45 5.43
N ILE A 328 10.64 5.80 6.20
CA ILE A 328 11.51 4.79 6.83
C ILE A 328 10.72 3.91 7.78
N PHE A 329 9.98 4.52 8.72
CA PHE A 329 9.21 3.76 9.70
C PHE A 329 8.07 2.97 9.05
N LEU A 330 7.40 3.55 8.05
CA LEU A 330 6.33 2.89 7.31
C LEU A 330 6.88 1.69 6.54
N GLY A 331 8.02 1.82 5.85
CA GLY A 331 8.63 0.72 5.13
C GLY A 331 9.08 -0.42 6.05
N LEU A 332 9.68 -0.12 7.21
CA LEU A 332 9.98 -1.14 8.23
C LEU A 332 8.70 -1.78 8.79
N SER A 333 7.65 -0.99 8.99
CA SER A 333 6.35 -1.48 9.47
C SER A 333 5.67 -2.41 8.46
N VAL A 334 5.71 -2.09 7.17
CA VAL A 334 5.23 -2.98 6.10
C VAL A 334 6.10 -4.24 6.04
N GLY A 335 7.42 -4.10 6.14
CA GLY A 335 8.35 -5.23 6.20
C GLY A 335 8.10 -6.17 7.40
N SER A 336 7.57 -5.67 8.52
CA SER A 336 7.17 -6.51 9.66
C SER A 336 6.09 -7.53 9.32
N LYS A 337 5.32 -7.28 8.26
CA LYS A 337 4.25 -8.19 7.78
C LYS A 337 4.74 -9.19 6.74
N LEU A 338 6.03 -9.17 6.38
CA LEU A 338 6.68 -10.16 5.54
C LEU A 338 7.17 -11.39 6.34
N MET A 339 6.60 -11.68 7.51
CA MET A 339 6.90 -12.92 8.24
C MET A 339 6.36 -14.14 7.48
N ALA A 340 7.08 -15.25 7.53
CA ALA A 340 6.78 -16.46 6.75
C ALA A 340 5.35 -16.99 6.96
N ASP A 341 4.87 -17.00 8.21
CA ASP A 341 3.53 -17.46 8.60
C ASP A 341 2.39 -16.52 8.16
N LYS A 342 2.70 -15.24 7.90
CA LYS A 342 1.72 -14.25 7.42
C LYS A 342 1.74 -14.09 5.91
N PHE A 343 2.93 -14.17 5.29
CA PHE A 343 3.11 -13.90 3.87
C PHE A 343 2.91 -15.12 2.98
N LEU A 344 3.36 -16.31 3.40
CA LEU A 344 3.18 -17.56 2.66
C LEU A 344 1.82 -18.21 2.95
N ASP A 345 0.79 -17.39 3.04
CA ASP A 345 -0.61 -17.78 3.22
C ASP A 345 -1.34 -17.73 1.87
N ALA A 346 -2.25 -18.68 1.63
CA ALA A 346 -2.97 -18.79 0.35
C ALA A 346 -3.80 -17.53 0.03
N GLN A 347 -4.40 -16.91 1.05
CA GLN A 347 -5.13 -15.65 0.87
C GLN A 347 -4.18 -14.53 0.46
N THR A 348 -3.03 -14.39 1.13
CA THR A 348 -2.02 -13.37 0.79
C THR A 348 -1.52 -13.53 -0.66
N LEU A 349 -1.27 -14.76 -1.11
CA LEU A 349 -0.88 -15.03 -2.50
C LEU A 349 -2.01 -14.70 -3.50
N GLY A 350 -3.27 -14.95 -3.13
CA GLY A 350 -4.45 -14.53 -3.90
C GLY A 350 -4.55 -13.02 -4.04
N ILE A 351 -4.36 -12.27 -2.95
CA ILE A 351 -4.33 -10.80 -2.92
C ILE A 351 -3.24 -10.28 -3.86
N LEU A 352 -2.05 -10.91 -3.81
CA LEU A 352 -0.97 -10.58 -4.71
C LEU A 352 -1.40 -10.81 -6.17
N ALA A 353 -1.91 -11.99 -6.54
CA ALA A 353 -2.33 -12.25 -7.92
C ALA A 353 -3.39 -11.24 -8.43
N LEU A 354 -4.39 -10.94 -7.60
CA LEU A 354 -5.43 -9.96 -7.89
C LEU A 354 -4.85 -8.56 -8.12
N GLY A 355 -3.88 -8.12 -7.32
CA GLY A 355 -3.27 -6.79 -7.45
C GLY A 355 -2.56 -6.57 -8.80
N ILE A 356 -1.88 -7.58 -9.36
CA ILE A 356 -1.26 -7.45 -10.70
C ILE A 356 -2.33 -7.25 -11.78
N ILE A 357 -3.41 -8.03 -11.70
CA ILE A 357 -4.53 -7.93 -12.63
C ILE A 357 -5.22 -6.56 -12.49
N ALA A 358 -5.37 -6.08 -11.26
CA ALA A 358 -5.95 -4.78 -10.93
C ALA A 358 -5.27 -3.63 -11.66
N PHE A 359 -3.93 -3.57 -11.56
CA PHE A 359 -3.13 -2.58 -12.25
C PHE A 359 -3.25 -2.71 -13.77
N GLY A 360 -3.36 -3.96 -14.26
CA GLY A 360 -3.55 -4.22 -15.66
C GLY A 360 -4.87 -3.66 -16.20
N ILE A 361 -5.96 -3.91 -15.47
CA ILE A 361 -7.29 -3.39 -15.79
C ILE A 361 -7.31 -1.86 -15.71
N GLY A 362 -6.81 -1.26 -14.62
CA GLY A 362 -6.77 0.19 -14.46
C GLY A 362 -5.99 0.89 -15.58
N THR A 363 -4.83 0.34 -15.94
CA THR A 363 -4.02 0.83 -17.08
C THR A 363 -4.78 0.73 -18.39
N ALA A 364 -5.42 -0.41 -18.65
CA ALA A 364 -6.19 -0.64 -19.87
C ALA A 364 -7.39 0.32 -19.95
N CYS A 365 -8.17 0.46 -18.88
CA CYS A 365 -9.31 1.36 -18.80
C CYS A 365 -8.90 2.83 -19.02
N GLY A 366 -7.80 3.29 -18.42
CA GLY A 366 -7.28 4.64 -18.66
C GLY A 366 -6.91 4.89 -20.12
N VAL A 367 -6.22 3.94 -20.78
CA VAL A 367 -5.86 4.02 -22.21
C VAL A 367 -7.11 3.98 -23.10
N LEU A 368 -8.06 3.10 -22.80
CA LEU A 368 -9.33 2.98 -23.54
C LEU A 368 -10.17 4.25 -23.40
N MET A 369 -10.18 4.87 -22.22
CA MET A 369 -10.84 6.16 -22.00
C MET A 369 -10.20 7.26 -22.83
N ALA A 370 -8.86 7.32 -22.91
CA ALA A 370 -8.19 8.28 -23.79
C ALA A 370 -8.60 8.11 -25.26
N LYS A 371 -8.70 6.86 -25.74
CA LYS A 371 -9.20 6.55 -27.09
C LYS A 371 -10.66 6.95 -27.28
N LEU A 372 -11.49 6.73 -26.27
CA LEU A 372 -12.89 7.14 -26.30
C LEU A 372 -13.00 8.67 -26.40
N MET A 373 -12.23 9.41 -25.59
CA MET A 373 -12.18 10.86 -25.61
C MET A 373 -11.73 11.41 -26.97
N ASN A 374 -10.84 10.72 -27.68
CA ASN A 374 -10.41 11.09 -29.04
C ASN A 374 -11.52 11.00 -30.09
N LYS A 375 -12.60 10.25 -29.83
CA LYS A 375 -13.76 10.22 -30.74
C LYS A 375 -14.66 11.46 -30.60
N PHE A 376 -14.60 12.16 -29.45
CA PHE A 376 -15.50 13.27 -29.13
C PHE A 376 -14.79 14.63 -29.00
N THR A 377 -13.46 14.65 -28.95
CA THR A 377 -12.67 15.88 -28.74
C THR A 377 -12.02 16.34 -30.04
N LYS A 378 -12.06 17.65 -30.30
CA LYS A 378 -11.39 18.27 -31.46
C LYS A 378 -9.86 18.22 -31.35
N GLU A 379 -9.35 18.29 -30.12
CA GLU A 379 -7.93 18.13 -29.80
C GLU A 379 -7.67 16.70 -29.34
N PRO A 380 -6.87 15.91 -30.09
CA PRO A 380 -6.58 14.54 -29.73
C PRO A 380 -5.67 14.48 -28.49
N ILE A 381 -6.00 13.56 -27.59
CA ILE A 381 -5.22 13.21 -26.41
C ILE A 381 -4.38 11.98 -26.76
N ASN A 382 -3.08 12.04 -26.47
CA ASN A 382 -2.20 10.88 -26.63
C ASN A 382 -2.64 9.75 -25.67
N PRO A 383 -3.02 8.55 -26.15
CA PRO A 383 -3.51 7.49 -25.28
C PRO A 383 -2.53 7.00 -24.22
N LEU A 384 -1.22 7.25 -24.40
CA LEU A 384 -0.20 6.98 -23.38
C LEU A 384 -0.39 7.82 -22.11
N ILE A 385 -1.09 8.94 -22.20
CA ILE A 385 -1.48 9.78 -21.04
C ILE A 385 -2.57 9.07 -20.21
N GLY A 386 -3.35 8.19 -20.82
CA GLY A 386 -4.41 7.44 -20.13
C GLY A 386 -3.88 6.43 -19.13
N SER A 387 -2.78 5.73 -19.42
CA SER A 387 -2.15 4.84 -18.44
C SER A 387 -1.61 5.58 -17.23
N ALA A 388 -1.28 6.88 -17.38
CA ALA A 388 -0.83 7.70 -16.27
C ALA A 388 -1.96 8.01 -15.26
N GLY A 389 -3.21 7.64 -15.54
CA GLY A 389 -4.33 7.75 -14.59
C GLY A 389 -4.21 6.82 -13.37
N VAL A 390 -3.40 5.75 -13.46
CA VAL A 390 -3.05 4.89 -12.32
C VAL A 390 -2.22 5.71 -11.33
N SER A 391 -2.63 5.80 -10.07
CA SER A 391 -2.19 6.84 -9.14
C SER A 391 -0.81 6.63 -8.50
N ALA A 392 0.11 6.00 -9.22
CA ALA A 392 1.50 5.85 -8.81
C ALA A 392 2.27 7.15 -9.12
N VAL A 393 2.08 8.17 -8.28
CA VAL A 393 2.74 9.47 -8.42
C VAL A 393 4.21 9.46 -7.96
N PRO A 394 5.15 10.08 -8.71
CA PRO A 394 5.07 10.58 -10.09
C PRO A 394 5.41 9.50 -11.14
N MET A 395 5.60 8.24 -10.73
CA MET A 395 6.18 7.17 -11.55
C MET A 395 5.35 6.82 -12.79
N ALA A 396 4.03 6.68 -12.68
CA ALA A 396 3.16 6.35 -13.83
C ALA A 396 3.31 7.37 -14.97
N ALA A 397 3.37 8.66 -14.64
CA ALA A 397 3.62 9.73 -15.61
C ALA A 397 5.02 9.64 -16.23
N ARG A 398 6.06 9.27 -15.46
CA ARG A 398 7.42 9.03 -15.97
C ARG A 398 7.48 7.83 -16.92
N VAL A 399 6.77 6.75 -16.61
CA VAL A 399 6.67 5.56 -17.47
C VAL A 399 5.96 5.89 -18.78
N SER A 400 4.83 6.59 -18.72
CA SER A 400 4.15 7.10 -19.92
C SER A 400 5.06 8.00 -20.76
N ASN A 401 5.84 8.87 -20.13
CA ASN A 401 6.80 9.71 -20.83
C ASN A 401 7.91 8.89 -21.50
N LYS A 402 8.46 7.88 -20.82
CA LYS A 402 9.48 6.99 -21.40
C LYS A 402 8.96 6.29 -22.65
N VAL A 403 7.76 5.69 -22.59
CA VAL A 403 7.15 5.03 -23.75
C VAL A 403 6.78 6.03 -24.85
N GLY A 404 6.43 7.26 -24.50
CA GLY A 404 6.23 8.36 -25.45
C GLY A 404 7.51 8.72 -26.21
N LEU A 405 8.64 8.84 -25.50
CA LEU A 405 9.94 9.13 -26.09
C LEU A 405 10.48 7.97 -26.95
N GLU A 406 10.17 6.72 -26.59
CA GLU A 406 10.45 5.54 -27.44
C GLU A 406 9.74 5.64 -28.81
N ALA A 407 8.51 6.17 -28.84
CA ALA A 407 7.74 6.34 -30.08
C ALA A 407 8.11 7.61 -30.86
N ASN A 408 8.44 8.70 -30.16
CA ASN A 408 8.88 9.97 -30.73
C ASN A 408 9.80 10.72 -29.74
N PRO A 409 11.11 10.84 -30.02
CA PRO A 409 12.08 11.48 -29.12
C PRO A 409 11.81 12.97 -28.82
N HIS A 410 10.94 13.63 -29.59
CA HIS A 410 10.56 15.03 -29.39
C HIS A 410 9.21 15.19 -28.67
N ASN A 411 8.56 14.09 -28.27
CA ASN A 411 7.23 14.10 -27.66
C ASN A 411 7.32 13.92 -26.14
N PHE A 412 7.52 15.03 -25.42
CA PHE A 412 7.58 15.03 -23.97
C PHE A 412 6.17 15.03 -23.36
N LEU A 413 5.80 13.92 -22.73
CA LEU A 413 4.47 13.73 -22.17
C LEU A 413 4.40 13.99 -20.67
N LEU A 414 5.54 14.06 -19.96
CA LEU A 414 5.57 14.11 -18.50
C LEU A 414 4.63 15.18 -17.91
N MET A 415 4.72 16.42 -18.40
CA MET A 415 3.88 17.51 -17.90
C MET A 415 2.39 17.27 -18.16
N HIS A 416 2.02 16.64 -19.28
CA HIS A 416 0.62 16.32 -19.59
C HIS A 416 0.11 15.10 -18.81
N ALA A 417 0.98 14.11 -18.61
CA ALA A 417 0.69 12.86 -17.92
C ALA A 417 0.55 13.05 -16.39
N MET A 418 1.13 14.13 -15.84
CA MET A 418 0.90 14.48 -14.43
C MET A 418 -0.56 14.82 -14.14
N GLY A 419 -1.31 15.39 -15.09
CA GLY A 419 -2.74 15.71 -14.91
C GLY A 419 -3.56 14.48 -14.50
N PRO A 420 -3.65 13.43 -15.35
CA PRO A 420 -4.32 12.18 -14.99
C PRO A 420 -3.75 11.50 -13.76
N ASN A 421 -2.44 11.58 -13.51
CA ASN A 421 -1.83 10.92 -12.36
C ASN A 421 -2.32 11.54 -11.04
N VAL A 422 -2.40 12.86 -10.97
CA VAL A 422 -3.01 13.59 -9.85
C VAL A 422 -4.50 13.30 -9.75
N ALA A 423 -5.22 13.29 -10.89
CA ALA A 423 -6.63 12.90 -10.90
C ALA A 423 -6.85 11.46 -10.41
N GLY A 424 -5.89 10.58 -10.67
CA GLY A 424 -5.85 9.21 -10.15
C GLY A 424 -5.81 9.20 -8.63
N VAL A 425 -4.90 9.96 -8.00
CA VAL A 425 -4.80 10.04 -6.52
C VAL A 425 -6.12 10.51 -5.92
N ILE A 426 -6.73 11.56 -6.50
CA ILE A 426 -8.05 12.04 -6.08
C ILE A 426 -9.10 10.94 -6.27
N GLY A 427 -9.11 10.27 -7.42
CA GLY A 427 -10.04 9.20 -7.76
C GLY A 427 -9.95 8.00 -6.82
N SER A 428 -8.74 7.58 -6.45
CA SER A 428 -8.48 6.47 -5.52
C SER A 428 -9.07 6.80 -4.14
N ALA A 429 -8.86 8.02 -3.64
CA ALA A 429 -9.42 8.45 -2.37
C ALA A 429 -10.95 8.62 -2.39
N VAL A 430 -11.52 9.05 -3.53
CA VAL A 430 -12.99 9.08 -3.72
C VAL A 430 -13.56 7.67 -3.76
N ALA A 431 -12.94 6.75 -4.50
CA ALA A 431 -13.36 5.34 -4.52
C ALA A 431 -13.30 4.71 -3.13
N ALA A 432 -12.22 4.99 -2.38
CA ALA A 432 -12.07 4.59 -0.99
C ALA A 432 -13.22 5.11 -0.09
N GLY A 433 -13.52 6.41 -0.14
CA GLY A 433 -14.61 6.96 0.67
C GLY A 433 -15.98 6.39 0.29
N VAL A 434 -16.23 6.12 -0.99
CA VAL A 434 -17.49 5.49 -1.44
C VAL A 434 -17.57 4.06 -0.91
N MET A 435 -16.47 3.30 -0.96
CA MET A 435 -16.45 1.92 -0.47
C MET A 435 -16.61 1.84 1.04
N ILE A 436 -15.97 2.75 1.79
CA ILE A 436 -16.17 2.86 3.24
C ILE A 436 -17.64 3.18 3.52
N LYS A 437 -18.22 4.19 2.88
CA LYS A 437 -19.61 4.58 3.11
C LYS A 437 -20.65 3.51 2.78
N LEU A 438 -20.38 2.67 1.77
CA LEU A 438 -21.33 1.65 1.32
C LEU A 438 -21.25 0.36 2.14
N LEU A 439 -20.11 0.08 2.78
CA LEU A 439 -19.83 -1.23 3.37
C LEU A 439 -19.45 -1.18 4.86
N GLY A 440 -18.84 -0.08 5.32
CA GLY A 440 -18.49 0.16 6.73
C GLY A 440 -19.52 1.04 7.41
#